data_AF-A0A6N8HKM4-F1
#
_entry.id   AF-A0A6N8HKM4-F1
#
_cell.length_a   1.000
_cell.length_b   1.000
_cell.length_c   1.000
_cell.angle_alpha   90.00
_cell.angle_beta   90.00
_cell.angle_gamma   90.00
#
_symmetry.space_group_name_H-M   'P 1'
#
loop_
_entity.id
_entity.type
_entity.pdbx_description
1 polymer ?
#
loop_
_entity_poly.entity_id
_entity_poly.type
_entity_poly.pdbx_seq_one_letter_code
_entity_poly.pdbx_strand_id
1 'polypeptide(L)'
;MTVSEIFAVMTCGLASVAGTMLASYALLGVKLEYLLPAAFMAAPSGLIIAKLFYPETEKVTEEAEIEISNDTESSNVIDAASKGAANGLQIALIVGATLVAFVAIIYMINGLIGYVSGWFGFETSLQQMLGYVIAPFAFAIGIPWDEAIMAGSLIGEKLVLTEFIAFINFTEGIGQFSEKSAMIITFALCGFANFASMATMANTLSTIDSKRQKLYMKLSMKSLLGGALASMLSASIAGMFFV
;
A
#
# COMPACT_ATOMS: atom_id res chain seq x y z
N MET A 1 23.53 7.26 3.49
CA MET A 1 22.20 7.90 3.51
C MET A 1 21.95 8.57 4.87
N THR A 2 21.40 9.78 4.85
CA THR A 2 20.93 10.50 6.05
C THR A 2 19.64 9.87 6.59
N VAL A 3 19.15 10.32 7.75
CA VAL A 3 17.86 9.82 8.28
C VAL A 3 16.70 10.20 7.35
N SER A 4 16.73 11.39 6.77
CA SER A 4 15.68 11.87 5.86
C SER A 4 15.68 11.10 4.53
N GLU A 5 16.86 10.78 3.98
CA GLU A 5 16.97 9.93 2.79
C GLU A 5 16.44 8.51 3.04
N ILE A 6 16.78 7.91 4.19
CA ILE A 6 16.25 6.59 4.56
C ILE A 6 14.73 6.64 4.69
N PHE A 7 14.20 7.68 5.35
CA PHE A 7 12.76 7.85 5.50
C PHE A 7 12.05 8.01 4.14
N ALA A 8 12.68 8.71 3.20
CA ALA A 8 12.19 8.84 1.83
C ALA A 8 12.13 7.49 1.10
N VAL A 9 13.19 6.66 1.19
CA VAL A 9 13.17 5.31 0.60
C VAL A 9 12.05 4.47 1.18
N MET A 10 11.91 4.46 2.51
CA MET A 10 10.86 3.68 3.18
C MET A 10 9.45 4.16 2.80
N THR A 11 9.24 5.47 2.77
CA THR A 11 7.94 6.06 2.45
C THR A 11 7.56 5.83 0.98
N CYS A 12 8.49 6.05 0.04
CA CYS A 12 8.25 5.81 -1.39
C CYS A 12 8.02 4.33 -1.69
N GLY A 13 8.76 3.43 -1.02
CA GLY A 13 8.54 1.99 -1.15
C GLY A 13 7.14 1.57 -0.69
N LEU A 14 6.60 2.18 0.37
CA LEU A 14 5.25 1.89 0.88
C LEU A 14 4.16 2.64 0.10
N ALA A 15 4.47 3.79 -0.49
CA ALA A 15 3.53 4.53 -1.33
C ALA A 15 3.29 3.84 -2.68
N SER A 16 4.28 3.09 -3.17
CA SER A 16 4.25 2.46 -4.49
C SER A 16 3.79 1.01 -4.45
N VAL A 17 3.62 0.43 -5.64
CA VAL A 17 3.26 -0.97 -5.87
C VAL A 17 4.25 -1.58 -6.86
N ALA A 18 4.59 -2.85 -6.69
CA ALA A 18 5.38 -3.59 -7.66
C ALA A 18 4.58 -3.84 -8.96
N GLY A 19 5.29 -3.78 -10.09
CA GLY A 19 4.68 -4.06 -11.40
C GLY A 19 4.08 -5.46 -11.52
N THR A 20 4.61 -6.43 -10.78
CA THR A 20 4.07 -7.79 -10.68
C THR A 20 2.64 -7.82 -10.16
N MET A 21 2.28 -6.90 -9.25
CA MET A 21 0.95 -6.83 -8.63
C MET A 21 -0.04 -6.01 -9.45
N LEU A 22 0.44 -5.01 -10.20
CA LEU A 22 -0.41 -4.18 -11.08
C LEU A 22 -1.21 -5.04 -12.07
N ALA A 23 -0.56 -6.05 -12.66
CA ALA A 23 -1.23 -7.00 -13.55
C ALA A 23 -2.31 -7.81 -12.81
N SER A 24 -2.04 -8.23 -11.57
CA SER A 24 -3.01 -8.97 -10.76
C SER A 24 -4.25 -8.13 -10.46
N TYR A 25 -4.10 -6.85 -10.10
CA TYR A 25 -5.25 -5.97 -9.83
C TYR A 25 -6.07 -5.69 -11.11
N ALA A 26 -5.41 -5.56 -12.26
CA ALA A 26 -6.10 -5.44 -13.53
C ALA A 26 -6.95 -6.68 -13.85
N LEU A 27 -6.43 -7.88 -13.56
CA LEU A 27 -7.17 -9.15 -13.72
C LEU A 27 -8.37 -9.27 -12.76
N LEU A 28 -8.36 -8.58 -11.61
CA LEU A 28 -9.52 -8.49 -10.71
C LEU A 28 -10.63 -7.57 -11.26
N GLY A 29 -10.38 -6.81 -12.34
CA GLY A 29 -11.36 -5.91 -12.96
C GLY A 29 -11.13 -4.43 -12.69
N VAL A 30 -10.01 -4.06 -12.06
CA VAL A 30 -9.63 -2.66 -11.87
C VAL A 30 -9.11 -2.08 -13.18
N LYS A 31 -9.59 -0.89 -13.57
CA LYS A 31 -9.16 -0.22 -14.81
C LYS A 31 -7.65 0.07 -14.77
N LEU A 32 -6.91 -0.46 -15.74
CA LEU A 32 -5.48 -0.22 -15.89
C LEU A 32 -5.15 1.27 -16.10
N GLU A 33 -6.09 2.00 -16.72
CA GLU A 33 -6.07 3.46 -16.91
C GLU A 33 -5.96 4.24 -15.59
N TYR A 34 -6.39 3.67 -14.47
CA TYR A 34 -6.26 4.28 -13.15
C TYR A 34 -5.02 3.76 -12.41
N LEU A 35 -4.71 2.47 -12.55
CA LEU A 35 -3.58 1.82 -11.90
C LEU A 35 -2.22 2.35 -12.37
N LEU A 36 -2.04 2.53 -13.68
CA LEU A 36 -0.77 2.99 -14.24
C LEU A 36 -0.42 4.41 -13.76
N PRO A 37 -1.29 5.44 -13.91
CA PRO A 37 -0.98 6.77 -13.39
C PRO A 37 -0.77 6.77 -11.87
N ALA A 38 -1.56 5.99 -11.11
CA ALA A 38 -1.38 5.89 -9.66
C ALA A 38 0.04 5.39 -9.29
N ALA A 39 0.56 4.38 -10.00
CA ALA A 39 1.91 3.86 -9.79
C ALA A 39 3.00 4.91 -10.08
N PHE A 40 2.84 5.70 -11.15
CA PHE A 40 3.77 6.80 -11.46
C PHE A 40 3.67 7.95 -10.44
N MET A 41 2.46 8.32 -10.03
CA MET A 41 2.22 9.41 -9.08
C MET A 41 2.72 9.08 -7.67
N ALA A 42 2.83 7.81 -7.30
CA ALA A 42 3.36 7.36 -6.03
C ALA A 42 4.81 7.84 -5.76
N ALA A 43 5.63 7.98 -6.81
CA ALA A 43 7.01 8.45 -6.66
C ALA A 43 7.10 9.92 -6.18
N PRO A 44 6.52 10.92 -6.89
CA PRO A 44 6.53 12.29 -6.42
C PRO A 44 5.68 12.49 -5.15
N SER A 45 4.52 11.82 -5.00
CA SER A 45 3.71 11.96 -3.79
C SER A 45 4.41 11.39 -2.55
N GLY A 46 5.09 10.24 -2.70
CA GLY A 46 5.92 9.65 -1.66
C GLY A 46 7.04 10.58 -1.21
N LEU A 47 7.74 11.23 -2.15
CA LEU A 47 8.80 12.20 -1.81
C LEU A 47 8.26 13.45 -1.12
N ILE A 48 7.14 14.00 -1.59
CA ILE A 48 6.49 15.15 -0.96
C ILE A 48 6.16 14.84 0.50
N ILE A 49 5.45 13.73 0.75
CA ILE A 49 5.07 13.34 2.11
C ILE A 49 6.30 13.01 2.94
N ALA A 50 7.29 12.31 2.38
CA ALA A 50 8.52 11.97 3.09
C ALA A 50 9.26 13.20 3.59
N LYS A 51 9.46 14.20 2.72
CA LYS A 51 10.21 15.42 3.05
C LYS A 51 9.39 16.40 3.90
N LEU A 52 8.06 16.31 3.91
CA LEU A 52 7.23 17.01 4.88
C LEU A 52 7.39 16.44 6.30
N PHE A 53 7.44 15.10 6.44
CA PHE A 53 7.59 14.43 7.74
C PHE A 53 9.01 14.51 8.29
N TYR A 54 10.01 14.34 7.42
CA TYR A 54 11.43 14.40 7.75
C TYR A 54 12.17 15.24 6.71
N PRO A 55 12.21 16.57 6.87
CA PRO A 55 13.03 17.45 6.03
C PRO A 55 14.52 17.10 6.11
N GLU A 56 15.27 17.35 5.03
CA GLU A 56 16.71 17.15 5.02
C GLU A 56 17.40 18.22 5.88
N THR A 57 18.20 17.78 6.85
CA THR A 57 18.93 18.69 7.77
C THR A 57 20.42 18.38 7.84
N GLU A 58 20.81 17.19 7.36
CA GLU A 58 22.20 16.76 7.27
C GLU A 58 22.75 17.15 5.89
N LYS A 59 24.08 17.32 5.78
CA LYS A 59 24.69 17.50 4.47
C LYS A 59 24.60 16.19 3.71
N VAL A 60 23.98 16.24 2.54
CA VAL A 60 23.96 15.14 1.60
C VAL A 60 25.39 14.89 1.13
N THR A 61 25.85 13.65 1.22
CA THR A 61 27.12 13.23 0.61
C THR A 61 26.95 13.27 -0.91
N GLU A 62 27.54 14.27 -1.57
CA GLU A 62 27.44 14.47 -3.03
C GLU A 62 28.25 13.44 -3.86
N GLU A 63 28.93 12.48 -3.23
CA GLU A 63 29.92 11.61 -3.88
C GLU A 63 29.82 10.14 -3.43
N ALA A 64 28.62 9.56 -3.38
CA ALA A 64 28.57 8.11 -3.52
C ALA A 64 28.79 7.82 -5.01
N GLU A 65 29.98 7.37 -5.42
CA GLU A 65 30.12 6.62 -6.67
C GLU A 65 29.10 5.48 -6.59
N ILE A 66 27.97 5.65 -7.28
CA ILE A 66 26.98 4.60 -7.40
C ILE A 66 27.59 3.60 -8.37
N GLU A 67 28.35 2.65 -7.83
CA GLU A 67 28.72 1.46 -8.59
C GLU A 67 27.43 0.71 -8.91
N ILE A 68 26.91 0.93 -10.12
CA ILE A 68 25.83 0.13 -10.67
C ILE A 68 26.45 -1.24 -10.95
N SER A 69 26.23 -2.18 -10.03
CA SER A 69 26.56 -3.58 -10.29
C SER A 69 25.72 -4.05 -11.47
N ASN A 70 26.36 -4.42 -12.58
CA ASN A 70 25.69 -5.11 -13.68
C ASN A 70 25.13 -6.44 -13.17
N ASP A 71 24.07 -6.95 -13.81
CA ASP A 71 23.57 -8.30 -13.53
C ASP A 71 24.68 -9.32 -13.83
N THR A 72 25.37 -9.77 -12.77
CA THR A 72 26.39 -10.82 -12.83
C THR A 72 25.78 -12.20 -12.65
N GLU A 73 24.50 -12.29 -12.30
CA GLU A 73 23.85 -13.55 -12.02
C GLU A 73 23.35 -14.20 -13.31
N SER A 74 22.75 -13.44 -14.23
CA SER A 74 22.13 -13.99 -15.45
C SER A 74 23.12 -14.12 -16.61
N SER A 75 23.22 -15.33 -17.18
CA SER A 75 24.14 -15.59 -18.30
C SER A 75 23.60 -15.15 -19.67
N ASN A 76 22.28 -15.10 -19.85
CA ASN A 76 21.61 -14.69 -21.08
C ASN A 76 20.12 -14.36 -20.82
N VAL A 77 19.40 -13.89 -21.84
CA VAL A 77 17.98 -13.51 -21.75
C VAL A 77 17.07 -14.66 -21.30
N ILE A 78 17.38 -15.90 -21.66
CA ILE A 78 16.59 -17.08 -21.27
C ILE A 78 16.80 -17.37 -19.78
N ASP A 79 18.05 -17.32 -19.31
CA ASP A 79 18.38 -17.48 -17.89
C ASP A 79 17.72 -16.40 -17.03
N ALA A 80 17.80 -15.13 -17.46
CA ALA A 80 17.10 -14.02 -16.79
C ALA A 80 15.58 -14.24 -16.73
N ALA A 81 14.97 -14.70 -17.82
CA ALA A 81 13.54 -15.01 -17.87
C ALA A 81 13.17 -16.19 -16.95
N SER A 82 13.98 -17.25 -16.91
CA SER A 82 13.79 -18.41 -16.03
C SER A 82 13.89 -18.02 -14.55
N LYS A 83 14.87 -17.19 -14.18
CA LYS A 83 15.00 -16.67 -12.79
C LYS A 83 13.84 -15.77 -12.42
N GLY A 84 13.43 -14.87 -13.32
CA GLY A 84 12.25 -14.03 -13.14
C GLY A 84 10.99 -14.87 -12.89
N ALA A 85 10.80 -15.95 -13.66
CA ALA A 85 9.68 -16.88 -13.46
C ALA A 85 9.75 -17.61 -12.11
N ALA A 86 10.93 -18.07 -11.69
CA ALA A 86 11.12 -18.73 -10.40
C ALA A 86 10.83 -17.78 -9.21
N ASN A 87 11.36 -16.56 -9.27
CA ASN A 87 11.08 -15.52 -8.28
C ASN A 87 9.58 -15.15 -8.25
N GLY A 88 8.96 -15.06 -9.43
CA GLY A 88 7.52 -14.82 -9.56
C GLY A 88 6.68 -15.93 -8.93
N LEU A 89 7.04 -17.20 -9.13
CA LEU A 89 6.38 -18.34 -8.48
C LEU A 89 6.48 -18.25 -6.94
N GLN A 90 7.66 -17.91 -6.42
CA GLN A 90 7.84 -17.72 -4.97
C GLN A 90 6.95 -16.59 -4.44
N ILE A 91 6.88 -15.45 -5.13
CA ILE A 91 6.00 -14.34 -4.77
C ILE A 91 4.53 -14.80 -4.80
N ALA A 92 4.10 -15.51 -5.84
CA ALA A 92 2.73 -16.00 -5.96
C ALA A 92 2.34 -16.95 -4.81
N LEU A 93 3.24 -17.86 -4.41
CA LEU A 93 3.03 -18.75 -3.27
C LEU A 93 2.93 -17.98 -1.95
N ILE A 94 3.81 -16.99 -1.74
CA ILE A 94 3.79 -16.14 -0.53
C ILE A 94 2.47 -15.36 -0.46
N VAL A 95 2.07 -14.71 -1.57
CA VAL A 95 0.80 -13.95 -1.62
C VAL A 95 -0.38 -14.88 -1.39
N GLY A 96 -0.45 -16.03 -2.06
CA GLY A 96 -1.54 -17.00 -1.88
C GLY A 96 -1.66 -17.49 -0.43
N ALA A 97 -0.55 -17.88 0.19
CA ALA A 97 -0.53 -18.30 1.60
C ALA A 97 -0.95 -17.16 2.55
N THR A 98 -0.48 -15.94 2.26
CA THR A 98 -0.81 -14.74 3.04
C THR A 98 -2.30 -14.42 2.97
N LEU A 99 -2.93 -14.53 1.79
CA LEU A 99 -4.36 -14.30 1.61
C LEU A 99 -5.20 -15.31 2.41
N VAL A 100 -4.87 -16.61 2.34
CA VAL A 100 -5.57 -17.63 3.12
C VAL A 100 -5.50 -17.34 4.62
N ALA A 101 -4.32 -16.97 5.12
CA ALA A 101 -4.11 -16.66 6.53
C ALA A 101 -4.90 -15.41 6.97
N PHE A 102 -4.81 -14.31 6.21
CA PHE A 102 -5.51 -13.07 6.57
C PHE A 102 -7.02 -13.20 6.48
N VAL A 103 -7.56 -13.86 5.45
CA VAL A 103 -9.00 -14.13 5.35
C VAL A 103 -9.47 -14.92 6.57
N ALA A 104 -8.76 -15.99 6.97
CA ALA A 104 -9.11 -16.75 8.17
C ALA A 104 -9.10 -15.88 9.45
N ILE A 105 -8.09 -15.03 9.62
CA ILE A 105 -7.97 -14.12 10.76
C ILE A 105 -9.12 -13.11 10.78
N ILE A 106 -9.48 -12.52 9.63
CA ILE A 106 -10.58 -11.55 9.51
C ILE A 106 -11.89 -12.21 9.91
N TYR A 107 -12.20 -13.40 9.39
CA TYR A 107 -13.42 -14.12 9.75
C TYR A 107 -13.46 -14.45 11.24
N MET A 108 -12.34 -14.85 11.84
CA MET A 108 -12.24 -15.05 13.28
C MET A 108 -12.50 -13.76 14.06
N ILE A 109 -11.85 -12.65 13.70
CA ILE A 109 -12.03 -11.35 14.35
C ILE A 109 -13.47 -10.87 14.21
N ASN A 110 -14.06 -10.93 13.01
CA ASN A 110 -15.44 -10.56 12.76
C ASN A 110 -16.42 -11.43 13.55
N GLY A 111 -16.15 -12.72 13.70
CA GLY A 111 -16.93 -13.61 14.57
C GLY A 111 -16.89 -13.17 16.04
N LEU A 112 -15.72 -12.76 16.54
CA LEU A 112 -15.57 -12.23 17.90
C LEU A 112 -16.25 -10.87 18.08
N ILE A 113 -16.07 -9.96 17.11
CA ILE A 113 -16.71 -8.64 17.12
C ILE A 113 -18.23 -8.81 17.11
N GLY A 114 -18.77 -9.64 16.21
CA GLY A 114 -20.20 -9.92 16.13
C GLY A 114 -20.76 -10.55 17.40
N TYR A 115 -20.00 -11.46 18.05
CA TYR A 115 -20.38 -12.03 19.33
C TYR A 115 -20.50 -10.96 20.43
N VAL A 116 -19.52 -10.06 20.52
CA VAL A 116 -19.52 -8.98 21.53
C VAL A 116 -20.56 -7.92 21.20
N SER A 117 -20.66 -7.46 19.95
CA SER A 117 -21.61 -6.44 19.53
C SER A 117 -23.06 -6.92 19.68
N GLY A 118 -23.29 -8.23 19.47
CA GLY A 118 -24.59 -8.86 19.69
C GLY A 118 -25.10 -8.72 21.12
N TRP A 119 -24.22 -8.65 22.13
CA TRP A 119 -24.61 -8.36 23.52
C TRP A 119 -25.20 -6.96 23.70
N PHE A 120 -24.85 -6.03 22.82
CA PHE A 120 -25.33 -4.65 22.80
C PHE A 120 -26.48 -4.43 21.79
N GLY A 121 -26.94 -5.49 21.12
CA GLY A 121 -28.08 -5.44 20.20
C GLY A 121 -27.77 -4.86 18.81
N PHE A 122 -26.50 -4.81 18.40
CA PHE A 122 -26.11 -4.43 17.04
C PHE A 122 -25.07 -5.41 16.46
N GLU A 123 -25.00 -5.51 15.14
CA GLU A 123 -23.97 -6.28 14.43
C GLU A 123 -22.99 -5.31 13.78
N THR A 124 -21.69 -5.60 13.91
CA THR A 124 -20.66 -4.84 13.23
C THR A 124 -19.48 -5.74 12.85
N SER A 125 -18.61 -5.23 12.00
CA SER A 125 -17.39 -5.90 11.53
C SER A 125 -16.18 -4.99 11.70
N LEU A 126 -14.99 -5.59 11.66
CA LEU A 126 -13.74 -4.85 11.63
C LEU A 126 -13.73 -3.83 10.49
N GLN A 127 -14.18 -4.23 9.30
CA GLN A 127 -14.26 -3.36 8.12
C GLN A 127 -15.16 -2.15 8.38
N GLN A 128 -16.34 -2.35 8.95
CA GLN A 128 -17.27 -1.27 9.22
C GLN A 128 -16.73 -0.29 10.27
N MET A 129 -16.08 -0.81 11.32
CA MET A 129 -15.40 0.02 12.33
C MET A 129 -14.30 0.87 11.69
N LEU A 130 -13.47 0.27 10.83
CA LEU A 130 -12.46 0.99 10.06
C LEU A 130 -13.11 2.02 9.12
N GLY A 131 -14.24 1.67 8.51
CA GLY A 131 -15.04 2.55 7.67
C GLY A 131 -15.41 3.85 8.38
N TYR A 132 -15.96 3.78 9.59
CA TYR A 132 -16.29 4.98 10.36
C TYR A 132 -15.06 5.82 10.74
N VAL A 133 -13.93 5.17 11.06
CA VAL A 133 -12.69 5.88 11.44
C VAL A 133 -12.05 6.57 10.24
N ILE A 134 -12.09 5.94 9.06
CA ILE A 134 -11.41 6.42 7.86
C ILE A 134 -12.32 7.28 6.96
N ALA A 135 -13.64 7.22 7.14
CA ALA A 135 -14.62 8.02 6.37
C ALA A 135 -14.28 9.52 6.29
N PRO A 136 -13.83 10.21 7.36
CA PRO A 136 -13.42 11.61 7.25
C PRO A 136 -12.27 11.84 6.27
N PHE A 137 -11.32 10.90 6.18
CA PHE A 137 -10.22 10.95 5.22
C PHE A 137 -10.70 10.62 3.81
N ALA A 138 -11.58 9.63 3.65
CA ALA A 138 -12.20 9.31 2.37
C ALA A 138 -12.97 10.52 1.81
N PHE A 139 -13.72 11.22 2.66
CA PHE A 139 -14.39 12.46 2.30
C PHE A 139 -13.40 13.58 1.93
N ALA A 140 -12.33 13.74 2.71
CA ALA A 140 -11.30 14.75 2.46
C ALA A 140 -10.58 14.57 1.10
N ILE A 141 -10.44 13.34 0.61
CA ILE A 141 -9.84 13.05 -0.71
C ILE A 141 -10.85 13.14 -1.87
N GLY A 142 -12.09 13.57 -1.60
CA GLY A 142 -13.09 13.90 -2.63
C GLY A 142 -14.18 12.85 -2.89
N ILE A 143 -14.34 11.86 -2.02
CA ILE A 143 -15.43 10.87 -2.09
C ILE A 143 -16.71 11.47 -1.44
N PRO A 144 -17.89 11.35 -2.05
CA PRO A 144 -19.15 11.77 -1.44
C PRO A 144 -19.40 11.12 -0.09
N TRP A 145 -20.05 11.82 0.84
CA TRP A 145 -20.23 11.34 2.23
C TRP A 145 -21.04 10.03 2.31
N ASP A 146 -22.00 9.86 1.41
CA ASP A 146 -22.82 8.65 1.27
C ASP A 146 -22.01 7.41 0.86
N GLU A 147 -20.88 7.59 0.18
CA GLU A 147 -19.96 6.52 -0.21
C GLU A 147 -18.74 6.42 0.72
N ALA A 148 -18.48 7.45 1.55
CA ALA A 148 -17.26 7.60 2.32
C ALA A 148 -17.03 6.51 3.38
N ILE A 149 -18.08 5.95 3.98
CA ILE A 149 -17.94 4.84 4.95
C ILE A 149 -17.50 3.56 4.24
N MET A 150 -18.06 3.29 3.06
CA MET A 150 -17.70 2.09 2.29
C MET A 150 -16.28 2.21 1.73
N ALA A 151 -15.93 3.39 1.18
CA ALA A 151 -14.57 3.69 0.76
C ALA A 151 -13.57 3.65 1.93
N GLY A 152 -13.97 4.19 3.08
CA GLY A 152 -13.18 4.15 4.31
C GLY A 152 -12.91 2.72 4.77
N SER A 153 -13.88 1.82 4.61
CA SER A 153 -13.73 0.40 4.94
C SER A 153 -12.62 -0.22 4.08
N LEU A 154 -12.62 0.03 2.77
CA LEU A 154 -11.60 -0.48 1.84
C LEU A 154 -10.20 0.10 2.13
N ILE A 155 -10.10 1.40 2.39
CA ILE A 155 -8.82 2.05 2.73
C ILE A 155 -8.29 1.51 4.06
N GLY A 156 -9.16 1.35 5.06
CA GLY A 156 -8.78 0.74 6.34
C GLY A 156 -8.38 -0.72 6.19
N GLU A 157 -9.09 -1.47 5.34
CA GLU A 157 -8.78 -2.86 5.01
C GLU A 157 -7.38 -2.99 4.42
N LYS A 158 -7.02 -2.09 3.49
CA LYS A 158 -5.65 -1.98 2.97
C LYS A 158 -4.64 -1.79 4.09
N LEU A 159 -4.87 -0.84 5.01
CA LEU A 159 -3.88 -0.49 6.05
C LEU A 159 -3.63 -1.64 7.03
N VAL A 160 -4.72 -2.28 7.49
CA VAL A 160 -4.66 -3.33 8.52
C VAL A 160 -4.23 -4.67 7.94
N LEU A 161 -4.63 -4.95 6.70
CA LEU A 161 -4.39 -6.22 6.03
C LEU A 161 -3.44 -5.97 4.86
N THR A 162 -3.97 -5.99 3.64
CA THR A 162 -3.22 -5.73 2.41
C THR A 162 -4.11 -5.06 1.38
N GLU A 163 -3.49 -4.32 0.48
CA GLU A 163 -4.17 -3.73 -0.67
C GLU A 163 -4.77 -4.80 -1.61
N PHE A 164 -4.22 -6.01 -1.65
CA PHE A 164 -4.77 -7.10 -2.46
C PHE A 164 -6.16 -7.53 -1.99
N ILE A 165 -6.34 -7.70 -0.67
CA ILE A 165 -7.66 -8.03 -0.09
C ILE A 165 -8.64 -6.88 -0.33
N ALA A 166 -8.19 -5.65 -0.10
CA ALA A 166 -9.00 -4.47 -0.38
C ALA A 166 -9.42 -4.37 -1.85
N PHE A 167 -8.55 -4.74 -2.80
CA PHE A 167 -8.89 -4.77 -4.23
C PHE A 167 -9.92 -5.83 -4.58
N ILE A 168 -9.85 -7.04 -3.99
CA ILE A 168 -10.88 -8.07 -4.19
C ILE A 168 -12.25 -7.52 -3.77
N ASN A 169 -12.36 -7.03 -2.54
CA ASN A 169 -13.61 -6.53 -1.99
C ASN A 169 -14.10 -5.28 -2.74
N PHE A 170 -13.19 -4.41 -3.18
CA PHE A 170 -13.51 -3.28 -4.02
C PHE A 170 -14.14 -3.73 -5.34
N THR A 171 -13.56 -4.74 -6.01
CA THR A 171 -14.07 -5.21 -7.31
C THR A 171 -15.42 -5.92 -7.21
N GLU A 172 -15.71 -6.61 -6.09
CA GLU A 172 -17.03 -7.20 -5.83
C GLU A 172 -18.11 -6.12 -5.61
N GLY A 173 -17.74 -5.00 -4.98
CA GLY A 173 -18.64 -3.89 -4.67
C GLY A 173 -18.56 -2.70 -5.63
N ILE A 174 -17.79 -2.79 -6.72
CA ILE A 174 -17.40 -1.61 -7.51
C ILE A 174 -18.59 -0.83 -8.09
N GLY A 175 -19.67 -1.55 -8.43
CA GLY A 175 -20.91 -0.96 -8.96
C GLY A 175 -21.73 -0.14 -7.94
N GLN A 176 -21.33 -0.15 -6.66
CA GLN A 176 -21.95 0.65 -5.60
C GLN A 176 -21.35 2.07 -5.51
N PHE A 177 -20.25 2.33 -6.21
CA PHE A 177 -19.58 3.62 -6.24
C PHE A 177 -19.86 4.38 -7.53
N SER A 178 -19.95 5.70 -7.43
CA SER A 178 -19.83 6.57 -8.61
C SER A 178 -18.50 6.33 -9.35
N GLU A 179 -18.46 6.59 -10.65
CA GLU A 179 -17.24 6.40 -11.45
C GLU A 179 -16.05 7.22 -10.91
N LYS A 180 -16.33 8.44 -10.43
CA LYS A 180 -15.36 9.30 -9.77
C LYS A 180 -14.79 8.64 -8.51
N SER A 181 -15.64 8.12 -7.63
CA SER A 181 -15.18 7.48 -6.40
C SER A 181 -14.45 6.17 -6.67
N ALA A 182 -14.89 5.36 -7.64
CA ALA A 182 -14.18 4.16 -8.04
C ALA A 182 -12.75 4.50 -8.51
N MET A 183 -12.57 5.60 -9.24
CA MET A 183 -11.23 6.10 -9.59
C MET A 183 -10.45 6.53 -8.33
N ILE A 184 -11.01 7.38 -7.48
CA ILE A 184 -10.32 7.86 -6.26
C ILE A 184 -9.91 6.69 -5.36
N ILE A 185 -10.79 5.71 -5.15
CA ILE A 185 -10.53 4.49 -4.38
C ILE A 185 -9.40 3.70 -5.02
N THR A 186 -9.40 3.53 -6.35
CA THR A 186 -8.30 2.84 -7.05
C THR A 186 -6.94 3.47 -6.74
N PHE A 187 -6.83 4.80 -6.78
CA PHE A 187 -5.60 5.51 -6.43
C PHE A 187 -5.25 5.38 -4.94
N ALA A 188 -6.25 5.46 -4.05
CA ALA A 188 -6.05 5.35 -2.62
C ALA A 188 -5.60 3.93 -2.20
N LEU A 189 -6.09 2.91 -2.90
CA LEU A 189 -5.69 1.51 -2.70
C LEU A 189 -4.34 1.19 -3.34
N CYS A 190 -3.98 1.83 -4.46
CA CYS A 190 -2.70 1.62 -5.13
C CYS A 190 -1.51 2.06 -4.24
N GLY A 191 -0.85 1.09 -3.61
CA GLY A 191 0.34 1.28 -2.78
C GLY A 191 0.43 0.24 -1.66
N PHE A 192 1.65 -0.14 -1.27
CA PHE A 192 1.95 -1.15 -0.25
C PHE A 192 1.91 -0.66 1.20
N ALA A 193 1.26 0.47 1.48
CA ALA A 193 1.15 1.01 2.82
C ALA A 193 0.19 0.15 3.66
N ASN A 194 0.74 -0.88 4.31
CA ASN A 194 0.07 -1.75 5.26
C ASN A 194 1.07 -2.28 6.32
N PHE A 195 0.58 -2.83 7.44
CA PHE A 195 1.47 -3.29 8.52
C PHE A 195 2.42 -4.43 8.10
N ALA A 196 1.97 -5.35 7.25
CA ALA A 196 2.77 -6.48 6.79
C ALA A 196 3.95 -6.03 5.91
N SER A 197 3.67 -5.18 4.93
CA SER A 197 4.68 -4.57 4.05
C SER A 197 5.64 -3.67 4.81
N MET A 198 5.14 -2.89 5.78
CA MET A 198 5.98 -2.06 6.66
C MET A 198 6.98 -2.93 7.42
N ALA A 199 6.52 -4.01 8.06
CA ALA A 199 7.39 -4.92 8.81
C ALA A 199 8.39 -5.63 7.89
N THR A 200 7.93 -6.09 6.73
CA THR A 200 8.78 -6.76 5.72
C THR A 200 9.88 -5.81 5.24
N MET A 201 9.53 -4.58 4.89
CA MET A 201 10.50 -3.57 4.45
C MET A 201 11.53 -3.24 5.53
N ALA A 202 11.09 -3.02 6.76
CA ALA A 202 11.99 -2.74 7.87
C ALA A 202 12.98 -3.89 8.12
N ASN A 203 12.49 -5.14 8.03
CA ASN A 203 13.32 -6.34 8.14
C ASN A 203 14.31 -6.46 6.97
N THR A 204 13.86 -6.28 5.73
CA THR A 204 14.74 -6.33 4.55
C THR A 204 15.83 -5.27 4.63
N LEU A 205 15.50 -4.02 4.96
CA LEU A 205 16.52 -2.98 5.16
C LEU A 205 17.49 -3.31 6.30
N SER A 206 17.00 -3.94 7.37
CA SER A 206 17.85 -4.41 8.47
C SER A 206 18.79 -5.55 8.07
N THR A 207 18.44 -6.37 7.08
CA THR A 207 19.35 -7.38 6.52
C THR A 207 20.42 -6.76 5.61
N ILE A 208 20.10 -5.65 4.94
CA ILE A 208 21.03 -4.91 4.08
C ILE A 208 22.04 -4.12 4.92
N ASP A 209 21.57 -3.40 5.94
CA ASP A 209 22.42 -2.67 6.89
C ASP A 209 22.02 -2.97 8.34
N SER A 210 22.60 -4.03 8.88
CA SER A 210 22.35 -4.48 10.25
C SER A 210 22.75 -3.46 11.32
N LYS A 211 23.66 -2.53 11.03
CA LYS A 211 24.07 -1.48 11.98
C LYS A 211 22.97 -0.46 12.21
N ARG A 212 22.05 -0.30 11.25
CA ARG A 212 20.95 0.68 11.30
C ARG A 212 19.59 0.05 11.60
N GLN A 213 19.51 -1.23 11.97
CA GLN A 213 18.26 -1.92 12.30
C GLN A 213 17.32 -1.13 13.23
N LYS A 214 17.87 -0.59 14.34
CA LYS A 214 17.07 0.21 15.30
C LYS A 214 16.46 1.46 14.67
N LEU A 215 17.15 2.07 13.71
CA LEU A 215 16.65 3.24 12.98
C LEU A 215 15.48 2.84 12.08
N TYR A 216 15.61 1.77 11.29
CA TYR A 216 14.53 1.29 10.42
C TYR A 216 13.26 0.98 11.22
N MET A 217 13.38 0.27 12.35
CA MET A 217 12.25 -0.03 13.22
C MET A 217 11.60 1.25 13.80
N LYS A 218 12.41 2.25 14.17
CA LYS A 218 11.91 3.54 14.68
C LYS A 218 11.14 4.33 13.62
N LEU A 219 11.55 4.24 12.35
CA LEU A 219 10.93 4.97 11.24
C LEU A 219 9.69 4.27 10.66
N SER A 220 9.56 2.95 10.85
CA SER A 220 8.56 2.08 10.22
C SER A 220 7.13 2.59 10.33
N MET A 221 6.66 2.90 11.54
CA MET A 221 5.28 3.38 11.75
C MET A 221 5.01 4.72 11.06
N LYS A 222 6.02 5.60 11.05
CA LYS A 222 5.91 6.90 10.39
C LYS A 222 5.95 6.76 8.87
N SER A 223 6.74 5.82 8.33
CA SER A 223 6.78 5.56 6.89
C SER A 223 5.52 4.87 6.39
N LEU A 224 4.86 4.04 7.21
CA LEU A 224 3.54 3.49 6.92
C LEU A 224 2.49 4.61 6.76
N LEU A 225 2.43 5.52 7.73
CA LEU A 225 1.56 6.69 7.64
C LEU A 225 1.92 7.57 6.43
N GLY A 226 3.21 7.78 6.18
CA GLY A 226 3.69 8.54 5.03
C GLY A 226 3.25 7.90 3.70
N GLY A 227 3.37 6.58 3.56
CA GLY A 227 2.94 5.85 2.37
C GLY A 227 1.44 5.93 2.16
N ALA A 228 0.65 5.79 3.23
CA ALA A 228 -0.81 5.90 3.17
C ALA A 228 -1.25 7.30 2.73
N LEU A 229 -0.66 8.34 3.31
CA LEU A 229 -0.92 9.74 2.94
C LEU A 229 -0.47 10.04 1.51
N ALA A 230 0.60 9.41 1.03
CA ALA A 230 1.05 9.56 -0.36
C ALA A 230 0.04 8.96 -1.36
N SER A 231 -0.50 7.76 -1.09
CA SER A 231 -1.60 7.21 -1.91
C SER A 231 -2.85 8.10 -1.86
N MET A 232 -3.20 8.63 -0.69
CA MET A 232 -4.34 9.55 -0.52
C MET A 232 -4.13 10.89 -1.25
N LEU A 233 -2.90 11.42 -1.26
CA LEU A 233 -2.54 12.61 -2.02
C LEU A 233 -2.71 12.35 -3.53
N SER A 234 -2.19 11.23 -4.03
CA SER A 234 -2.40 10.83 -5.44
C SER A 234 -3.88 10.70 -5.78
N ALA A 235 -4.68 10.10 -4.89
CA ALA A 235 -6.12 9.94 -5.06
C ALA A 235 -6.87 11.28 -5.09
N SER A 236 -6.51 12.21 -4.21
CA SER A 236 -7.08 13.56 -4.17
C SER A 236 -6.80 14.30 -5.47
N ILE A 237 -5.56 14.23 -5.96
CA ILE A 237 -5.17 14.85 -7.24
C ILE A 237 -5.98 14.23 -8.39
N ALA A 238 -6.09 12.90 -8.46
CA ALA A 238 -6.91 12.25 -9.47
C ALA A 238 -8.37 12.73 -9.43
N GLY A 239 -8.97 12.79 -8.23
CA GLY A 239 -10.33 13.28 -8.03
C GLY A 239 -10.57 14.75 -8.45
N MET A 240 -9.52 15.58 -8.46
CA MET A 240 -9.60 16.96 -8.97
C MET A 240 -9.66 17.03 -10.50
N PHE A 241 -9.03 16.08 -11.20
CA PHE A 241 -8.97 16.03 -12.66
C PHE A 241 -10.02 15.12 -13.29
N PHE A 242 -10.95 14.57 -12.49
CA PHE A 242 -12.11 13.85 -13.01
C PHE A 242 -13.06 14.82 -13.72
N VAL A 243 -13.32 14.57 -15.02
CA VAL A 243 -14.20 15.39 -15.88
C VAL A 243 -15.46 14.61 -16.20
#